data_AF-A0A9E8MYQ5-F1
#
_entry.id   AF-A0A9E8MYQ5-F1
#
_cell.length_a   1.000
_cell.length_b   1.000
_cell.length_c   1.000
_cell.angle_alpha   90.00
_cell.angle_beta   90.00
_cell.angle_gamma   90.00
#
_symmetry.space_group_name_H-M   'P 1'
#
loop_
_entity.id
_entity.type
_entity.pdbx_description
1 polymer ?
#
loop_
_entity_poly.entity_id
_entity_poly.type
_entity_poly.pdbx_seq_one_letter_code
_entity_poly.pdbx_strand_id
1 'polypeptide(L)'
;MRVGDTVLGPSYRNQFTFWEVFNGNENVITHREHSDVASYKEDLSITIAWGIDVGNAEDRVDRPWARNNPDDNPGVSHYLDFFYNDALVFRTSYCVVDGGRCPIPFPNYDNNGNVSVPRRYHDLIKTFADIAFGLTNTYDVYFDRTEIEITNENWPN
;
A
#
# COMPACT_ATOMS: atom_id res chain seq x y z
N MET A 1 4.47 29.88 -0.57
CA MET A 1 4.16 28.46 -0.35
C MET A 1 3.44 28.37 0.99
N ARG A 2 2.11 28.23 0.99
CA ARG A 2 1.33 28.00 2.22
C ARG A 2 0.94 26.53 2.26
N VAL A 3 1.09 25.95 3.43
CA VAL A 3 0.86 24.53 3.73
C VAL A 3 -0.64 24.26 3.67
N GLY A 4 -1.05 23.25 2.92
CA GLY A 4 -2.45 22.82 2.89
C GLY A 4 -2.85 22.20 4.22
N ASP A 5 -3.96 22.65 4.78
CA ASP A 5 -4.54 22.02 5.98
C ASP A 5 -5.20 20.70 5.56
N THR A 6 -4.58 19.59 5.96
CA THR A 6 -5.18 18.26 5.76
C THR A 6 -6.26 18.08 6.80
N VAL A 7 -7.51 17.92 6.36
CA VAL A 7 -8.57 17.42 7.26
C VAL A 7 -8.36 15.91 7.41
N LEU A 8 -7.57 15.53 8.42
CA LEU A 8 -7.33 14.13 8.80
C LEU A 8 -8.60 13.59 9.49
N GLY A 9 -9.60 13.24 8.68
CA GLY A 9 -10.78 12.52 9.15
C GLY A 9 -10.45 11.03 9.37
N PRO A 10 -11.00 10.38 10.41
CA PRO A 10 -10.67 9.00 10.78
C PRO A 10 -11.13 7.91 9.79
N SER A 11 -11.69 8.27 8.63
CA SER A 11 -12.35 7.30 7.76
C SER A 11 -11.56 6.87 6.53
N TYR A 12 -10.54 7.60 6.09
CA TYR A 12 -9.64 7.33 4.93
C TYR A 12 -10.23 6.78 3.61
N ARG A 13 -11.55 6.58 3.53
CA ARG A 13 -12.27 6.25 2.31
C ARG A 13 -12.28 7.45 1.37
N ASN A 14 -12.29 8.65 1.96
CA ASN A 14 -12.18 9.91 1.25
C ASN A 14 -11.24 10.84 2.04
N GLN A 15 -10.25 11.41 1.36
CA GLN A 15 -9.37 12.44 1.88
C GLN A 15 -9.58 13.71 1.07
N PHE A 16 -10.15 14.74 1.70
CA PHE A 16 -10.29 16.06 1.10
C PHE A 16 -9.16 16.97 1.59
N THR A 17 -8.54 17.71 0.68
CA THR A 17 -7.54 18.73 1.00
C THR A 17 -7.96 20.03 0.33
N PHE A 18 -8.04 21.09 1.13
CA PHE A 18 -8.31 22.44 0.62
C PHE A 18 -7.02 23.20 0.36
N TRP A 19 -6.97 23.90 -0.76
CA TRP A 19 -5.86 24.73 -1.18
C TRP A 19 -6.34 26.16 -1.44
N GLU A 20 -5.72 27.14 -0.78
CA GLU A 20 -5.95 28.57 -1.11
C GLU A 20 -5.58 28.83 -2.57
N VAL A 21 -4.47 28.25 -3.05
CA VAL A 21 -4.03 28.29 -4.46
C VAL A 21 -3.38 26.96 -4.84
N PHE A 22 -3.81 26.34 -5.94
CA PHE A 22 -3.23 25.11 -6.51
C PHE A 22 -3.14 25.19 -8.04
N ASN A 23 -1.94 25.01 -8.59
CA ASN A 23 -1.65 25.13 -10.04
C ASN A 23 -2.23 26.41 -10.69
N GLY A 24 -2.15 27.53 -9.99
CA GLY A 24 -2.62 28.85 -10.47
C GLY A 24 -4.13 29.09 -10.29
N ASN A 25 -4.89 28.13 -9.77
CA ASN A 25 -6.31 28.30 -9.47
C ASN A 25 -6.51 28.56 -7.98
N GLU A 26 -7.41 29.48 -7.63
CA GLU A 26 -7.76 29.81 -6.24
C GLU A 26 -8.85 28.88 -5.69
N ASN A 27 -8.82 28.62 -4.37
CA ASN A 27 -9.84 27.90 -3.61
C ASN A 27 -10.16 26.48 -4.15
N VAL A 28 -9.13 25.67 -4.36
CA VAL A 28 -9.26 24.32 -4.94
C VAL A 28 -9.44 23.28 -3.84
N ILE A 29 -10.39 22.36 -4.03
CA ILE A 29 -10.51 21.14 -3.21
C ILE A 29 -9.98 19.98 -4.04
N THR A 30 -8.97 19.28 -3.52
CA THR A 30 -8.49 18.02 -4.08
C THR A 30 -9.01 16.85 -3.25
N HIS A 31 -9.31 15.73 -3.89
CA HIS A 31 -9.86 14.54 -3.29
C HIS A 31 -8.98 13.34 -3.63
N ARG A 32 -8.72 12.49 -2.63
CA ARG A 32 -8.12 11.17 -2.81
C ARG A 32 -9.04 10.13 -2.20
N GLU A 33 -9.23 9.03 -2.90
CA GLU A 33 -9.99 7.87 -2.45
C GLU A 33 -9.31 6.59 -2.91
N HIS A 34 -9.64 5.48 -2.26
CA HIS A 34 -9.25 4.16 -2.72
C HIS A 34 -9.94 3.89 -4.05
N SER A 35 -9.18 3.45 -5.05
CA SER A 35 -9.73 3.08 -6.35
C SER A 35 -10.58 1.81 -6.27
N ASP A 36 -10.30 0.96 -5.29
CA ASP A 36 -10.87 -0.37 -5.17
C ASP A 36 -11.24 -0.72 -3.73
N VAL A 37 -12.31 -1.50 -3.60
CA VAL A 37 -12.89 -1.94 -2.32
C VAL A 37 -13.44 -3.35 -2.48
N ALA A 38 -13.28 -4.19 -1.47
CA ALA A 38 -13.91 -5.50 -1.39
C ALA A 38 -14.53 -5.75 -0.01
N SER A 39 -15.69 -6.40 0.01
CA SER A 39 -16.37 -6.83 1.24
C SER A 39 -16.32 -8.35 1.39
N TYR A 40 -16.16 -8.83 2.62
CA TYR A 40 -16.19 -10.25 2.88
C TYR A 40 -17.64 -10.77 2.85
N LYS A 41 -17.94 -11.67 1.92
CA LYS A 41 -19.32 -12.11 1.65
C LYS A 41 -20.03 -12.71 2.87
N GLU A 42 -19.32 -13.46 3.70
CA GLU A 42 -19.92 -14.11 4.88
C GLU A 42 -20.10 -13.15 6.07
N ASP A 43 -19.37 -12.03 6.08
CA ASP A 43 -19.53 -10.97 7.08
C ASP A 43 -19.26 -9.59 6.46
N LEU A 44 -20.35 -8.93 6.04
CA LEU A 44 -20.31 -7.63 5.37
C LEU A 44 -19.83 -6.49 6.28
N SER A 45 -19.69 -6.72 7.59
CA SER A 45 -19.06 -5.74 8.46
C SER A 45 -17.56 -5.59 8.17
N ILE A 46 -16.95 -6.60 7.54
CA ILE A 46 -15.53 -6.61 7.16
C ILE A 46 -15.38 -6.13 5.72
N THR A 47 -14.62 -5.05 5.55
CA THR A 47 -14.31 -4.47 4.24
C THR A 47 -12.82 -4.15 4.16
N ILE A 48 -12.23 -4.28 2.97
CA ILE A 48 -10.87 -3.83 2.67
C ILE A 48 -10.88 -2.82 1.53
N ALA A 49 -9.94 -1.88 1.52
CA ALA A 49 -9.80 -0.89 0.45
C ALA A 49 -8.33 -0.64 0.11
N TRP A 50 -8.04 -0.37 -1.17
CA TRP A 50 -6.70 -0.11 -1.68
C TRP A 50 -6.69 0.85 -2.88
N GLY A 51 -5.50 1.31 -3.24
CA GLY A 51 -5.27 2.18 -4.41
C GLY A 51 -4.97 3.64 -4.07
N ILE A 52 -5.01 4.06 -2.80
CA ILE A 52 -4.45 5.35 -2.37
C ILE A 52 -2.93 5.23 -2.26
N ASP A 53 -2.20 6.09 -2.98
CA ASP A 53 -0.75 6.20 -2.86
C ASP A 53 -0.31 6.68 -1.46
N VAL A 54 0.75 6.07 -0.93
CA VAL A 54 1.42 6.56 0.28
C VAL A 54 2.31 7.74 -0.10
N GLY A 55 2.02 8.92 0.46
CA GLY A 55 2.76 10.15 0.14
C GLY A 55 2.22 10.83 -1.11
N ASN A 56 3.12 11.33 -1.96
CA ASN A 56 2.78 11.86 -3.27
C ASN A 56 2.89 10.77 -4.35
N ALA A 57 2.14 10.91 -5.45
CA ALA A 57 2.18 9.95 -6.57
C ALA A 57 3.57 9.83 -7.24
N GLU A 58 4.46 10.79 -6.99
CA GLU A 58 5.84 10.80 -7.46
C GLU A 58 6.82 10.12 -6.49
N ASP A 59 6.40 9.80 -5.25
CA ASP A 59 7.24 9.16 -4.24
C ASP A 59 7.39 7.66 -4.57
N ARG A 60 8.37 7.37 -5.43
CA ARG A 60 8.67 6.00 -5.89
C ARG A 60 9.60 5.25 -4.94
N VAL A 61 9.45 3.93 -4.93
CA VAL A 61 10.32 3.00 -4.20
C VAL A 61 11.46 2.55 -5.11
N ASP A 62 12.52 3.35 -5.14
CA ASP A 62 13.73 3.05 -5.89
C ASP A 62 14.73 2.24 -5.05
N ARG A 63 14.43 0.94 -4.88
CA ARG A 63 15.24 -0.01 -4.08
C ARG A 63 15.52 -1.27 -4.87
N PRO A 64 16.67 -1.97 -4.64
CA PRO A 64 17.00 -3.19 -5.36
C PRO A 64 15.89 -4.25 -5.34
N TRP A 65 15.33 -4.53 -4.16
CA TRP A 65 14.24 -5.50 -3.99
C TRP A 65 12.95 -5.13 -4.74
N ALA A 66 12.72 -3.84 -5.01
CA ALA A 66 11.55 -3.37 -5.75
C ALA A 66 11.74 -3.41 -7.28
N ARG A 67 13.01 -3.38 -7.73
CA ARG A 67 13.38 -3.26 -9.15
C ARG A 67 13.89 -4.54 -9.79
N ASN A 68 14.10 -5.60 -9.00
CA ASN A 68 14.57 -6.88 -9.51
C ASN A 68 13.46 -7.67 -10.23
N ASN A 69 12.87 -7.08 -11.26
CA ASN A 69 11.78 -7.62 -12.06
C ASN A 69 12.04 -7.34 -13.56
N PRO A 70 11.35 -8.05 -14.48
CA PRO A 70 11.47 -7.78 -15.91
C PRO A 70 11.19 -6.32 -16.29
N ASP A 71 10.19 -5.71 -15.66
CA ASP A 71 9.98 -4.27 -15.64
C ASP A 71 10.66 -3.68 -14.40
N ASP A 72 11.76 -2.97 -14.61
CA ASP A 72 12.63 -2.45 -13.56
C ASP A 72 12.21 -1.06 -13.06
N ASN A 73 11.02 -0.57 -13.44
CA ASN A 73 10.53 0.71 -12.97
C ASN A 73 10.45 0.74 -11.43
N PRO A 74 10.80 1.89 -10.81
CA PRO A 74 10.62 2.08 -9.37
C PRO A 74 9.20 1.73 -8.91
N GLY A 75 9.10 1.04 -7.77
CA GLY A 75 7.81 0.60 -7.24
C GLY A 75 6.93 1.75 -6.76
N VAL A 76 5.64 1.48 -6.56
CA VAL A 76 4.66 2.47 -6.09
C VAL A 76 4.08 2.04 -4.76
N SER A 77 4.03 2.95 -3.79
CA SER A 77 3.57 2.66 -2.45
C SER A 77 2.06 2.91 -2.35
N HIS A 78 1.29 1.96 -1.82
CA HIS A 78 -0.14 2.14 -1.58
C HIS A 78 -0.53 1.78 -0.15
N TYR A 79 -1.61 2.37 0.35
CA TYR A 79 -2.26 1.93 1.59
C TYR A 79 -3.16 0.72 1.32
N LEU A 80 -3.17 -0.20 2.29
CA LEU A 80 -4.16 -1.26 2.42
C LEU A 80 -4.89 -1.06 3.74
N ASP A 81 -6.18 -0.78 3.63
CA ASP A 81 -7.05 -0.49 4.77
C ASP A 81 -8.02 -1.62 5.03
N PHE A 82 -8.28 -1.88 6.32
CA PHE A 82 -9.26 -2.82 6.80
C PHE A 82 -10.25 -2.09 7.70
N PHE A 83 -11.52 -2.34 7.43
CA PHE A 83 -12.65 -1.72 8.10
C PHE A 83 -13.50 -2.77 8.80
N TYR A 84 -14.00 -2.41 9.98
CA TYR A 84 -15.02 -3.16 10.70
C TYR A 84 -16.20 -2.22 11.00
N ASN A 85 -17.38 -2.51 10.44
CA ASN A 85 -18.55 -1.61 10.46
C ASN A 85 -18.19 -0.19 9.97
N ASP A 86 -17.53 -0.11 8.82
CA ASP A 86 -17.02 1.14 8.20
C ASP A 86 -16.00 1.95 9.04
N ALA A 87 -15.61 1.47 10.23
CA ALA A 87 -14.54 2.07 11.02
C ALA A 87 -13.18 1.50 10.59
N LEU A 88 -12.20 2.35 10.29
CA LEU A 88 -10.83 1.93 10.01
C LEU A 88 -10.25 1.27 11.27
N VAL A 89 -9.98 -0.04 11.22
CA VAL A 89 -9.45 -0.81 12.36
C VAL A 89 -8.00 -1.22 12.17
N PHE A 90 -7.54 -1.30 10.92
CA PHE A 90 -6.16 -1.63 10.62
C PHE A 90 -5.74 -1.01 9.29
N ARG A 91 -4.51 -0.51 9.25
CA ARG A 91 -3.90 0.07 8.06
C ARG A 91 -2.46 -0.41 7.98
N THR A 92 -2.06 -0.83 6.80
CA THR A 92 -0.66 -1.05 6.44
C THR A 92 -0.37 -0.41 5.08
N SER A 93 0.89 -0.35 4.69
CA SER A 93 1.30 -0.01 3.33
C SER A 93 1.80 -1.25 2.59
N TYR A 94 1.99 -1.17 1.29
CA TYR A 94 2.69 -2.16 0.48
C TYR A 94 3.25 -1.48 -0.76
N CYS A 95 4.19 -2.14 -1.45
CA CYS A 95 4.78 -1.64 -2.68
C CYS A 95 4.32 -2.48 -3.87
N VAL A 96 3.82 -1.87 -4.94
CA VAL A 96 3.56 -2.58 -6.19
C VAL A 96 4.77 -2.46 -7.10
N VAL A 97 5.27 -3.60 -7.56
CA VAL A 97 6.47 -3.74 -8.40
C VAL A 97 6.11 -4.23 -9.81
N ASP A 98 7.12 -4.36 -10.66
CA ASP A 98 7.01 -4.88 -12.04
C ASP A 98 5.93 -4.14 -12.84
N GLY A 99 5.97 -2.81 -12.84
CA GLY A 99 5.04 -1.98 -13.61
C GLY A 99 3.58 -2.06 -13.18
N GLY A 100 3.30 -2.35 -11.90
CA GLY A 100 1.93 -2.41 -11.39
C GLY A 100 1.37 -3.83 -11.21
N ARG A 101 2.20 -4.87 -11.35
CA ARG A 101 1.73 -6.26 -11.49
C ARG A 101 1.67 -7.03 -10.18
N CYS A 102 2.53 -6.74 -9.21
CA CYS A 102 2.60 -7.54 -7.99
C CYS A 102 2.79 -6.65 -6.76
N PRO A 103 1.93 -6.76 -5.73
CA PRO A 103 2.17 -6.13 -4.43
C PRO A 103 3.21 -6.94 -3.64
N ILE A 104 4.12 -6.24 -2.96
CA ILE A 104 5.19 -6.79 -2.12
C ILE A 104 5.16 -6.05 -0.77
N PRO A 105 5.31 -6.74 0.37
CA PRO A 105 5.37 -6.09 1.66
C PRO A 105 6.62 -5.21 1.78
N PHE A 106 6.53 -4.09 2.50
CA PHE A 106 7.72 -3.32 2.83
C PHE A 106 8.63 -4.10 3.78
N PRO A 107 9.92 -4.29 3.46
CA PRO A 107 10.83 -4.94 4.38
C PRO A 107 11.31 -3.97 5.47
N ASN A 108 11.69 -4.56 6.60
CA ASN A 108 12.56 -3.94 7.59
C ASN A 108 14.01 -4.03 7.11
N TYR A 109 14.84 -3.08 7.57
CA TYR A 109 16.28 -3.07 7.33
C TYR A 109 17.01 -3.33 8.64
N ASP A 110 17.95 -4.28 8.63
CA ASP A 110 18.91 -4.42 9.73
C ASP A 110 20.06 -3.40 9.61
N ASN A 111 20.96 -3.39 10.59
CA ASN A 111 22.13 -2.49 10.60
C ASN A 111 23.12 -2.77 9.45
N ASN A 112 23.04 -3.93 8.80
CA ASN A 112 23.89 -4.32 7.69
C ASN A 112 23.23 -4.06 6.33
N GLY A 113 21.99 -3.58 6.31
CA GLY A 113 21.20 -3.33 5.10
C GLY A 113 20.49 -4.55 4.54
N ASN A 114 20.50 -5.69 5.25
CA ASN A 114 19.70 -6.85 4.87
C ASN A 114 18.22 -6.54 5.05
N VAL A 115 17.39 -7.08 4.16
CA VAL A 115 15.96 -6.84 4.12
C VAL A 115 15.19 -8.05 4.61
N SER A 116 14.25 -7.82 5.53
CA SER A 116 13.40 -8.89 6.08
C SER A 116 11.96 -8.47 6.25
N VAL A 117 11.05 -9.43 6.27
CA VAL A 117 9.63 -9.20 6.54
C VAL A 117 9.08 -10.24 7.52
N PRO A 118 8.26 -9.83 8.51
CA PRO A 118 7.53 -10.77 9.34
C PRO A 118 6.60 -11.66 8.53
N ARG A 119 6.58 -12.96 8.81
CA ARG A 119 5.75 -13.96 8.12
C ARG A 119 4.27 -13.56 8.02
N ARG A 120 3.69 -13.03 9.10
CA ARG A 120 2.27 -12.61 9.09
C ARG A 120 1.99 -11.48 8.11
N TYR A 121 2.94 -10.56 7.92
CA TYR A 121 2.79 -9.47 6.97
C TYR A 121 2.98 -9.97 5.53
N HIS A 122 3.97 -10.84 5.29
CA HIS A 122 4.12 -11.55 4.02
C HIS A 122 2.83 -12.29 3.64
N ASP A 123 2.30 -13.11 4.55
CA ASP A 123 1.12 -13.94 4.29
C ASP A 123 -0.12 -13.06 4.03
N LEU A 124 -0.25 -11.93 4.74
CA LEU A 124 -1.30 -10.95 4.47
C LEU A 124 -1.20 -10.41 3.04
N ILE A 125 -0.02 -9.93 2.62
CA ILE A 125 0.17 -9.35 1.29
C ILE A 125 0.01 -10.41 0.21
N LYS A 126 0.44 -11.66 0.44
CA LYS A 126 0.19 -12.79 -0.45
C LYS A 126 -1.30 -13.07 -0.63
N THR A 127 -2.07 -13.12 0.46
CA THR A 127 -3.53 -13.28 0.39
C THR A 127 -4.19 -12.10 -0.31
N PHE A 128 -3.75 -10.87 -0.03
CA PHE A 128 -4.23 -9.68 -0.71
C PHE A 128 -3.92 -9.70 -2.22
N ALA A 129 -2.72 -10.13 -2.60
CA ALA A 129 -2.31 -10.30 -4.00
C ALA A 129 -3.24 -11.26 -4.75
N ASP A 130 -3.67 -12.34 -4.09
CA ASP A 130 -4.63 -13.28 -4.64
C ASP A 130 -6.01 -12.61 -4.85
N ILE A 131 -6.50 -11.89 -3.84
CA ILE A 131 -7.81 -11.22 -3.88
C ILE A 131 -7.86 -10.10 -4.94
N ALA A 132 -6.86 -9.22 -4.98
CA ALA A 132 -6.89 -8.00 -5.77
C ALA A 132 -6.25 -8.13 -7.16
N PHE A 133 -5.29 -9.06 -7.33
CA PHE A 133 -4.52 -9.21 -8.57
C PHE A 133 -4.63 -10.61 -9.20
N GLY A 134 -5.27 -11.58 -8.53
CA GLY A 134 -5.42 -12.95 -9.03
C GLY A 134 -4.11 -13.73 -9.09
N LEU A 135 -3.16 -13.45 -8.19
CA LEU A 135 -1.79 -13.98 -8.23
C LEU A 135 -1.57 -15.29 -7.46
N THR A 136 -2.61 -16.13 -7.30
CA THR A 136 -2.59 -17.36 -6.47
C THR A 136 -1.33 -18.21 -6.65
N ASN A 137 -0.86 -18.37 -7.89
CA ASN A 137 0.24 -19.27 -8.25
C ASN A 137 1.52 -18.55 -8.71
N THR A 138 1.52 -17.22 -8.71
CA THR A 138 2.62 -16.42 -9.29
C THR A 138 3.24 -15.45 -8.31
N TYR A 139 2.56 -15.14 -7.20
CA TYR A 139 3.08 -14.24 -6.16
C TYR A 139 4.49 -14.65 -5.69
N ASP A 140 4.70 -15.93 -5.38
CA ASP A 140 5.98 -16.42 -4.84
C ASP A 140 7.14 -16.19 -5.84
N VAL A 141 6.87 -16.26 -7.15
CA VAL A 141 7.87 -15.98 -8.19
C VAL A 141 8.33 -14.51 -8.16
N TYR A 142 7.43 -13.58 -7.85
CA TYR A 142 7.80 -12.18 -7.66
C TYR A 142 8.53 -11.99 -6.34
N PHE A 143 8.03 -12.58 -5.26
CA PHE A 143 8.62 -12.43 -3.94
C PHE A 143 10.05 -12.99 -3.88
N ASP A 144 10.31 -14.14 -4.50
CA ASP A 144 11.65 -14.75 -4.54
C ASP A 144 12.71 -13.83 -5.18
N ARG A 145 12.31 -13.00 -6.15
CA ARG A 145 13.24 -12.03 -6.79
C ARG A 145 13.57 -10.86 -5.90
N THR A 146 12.78 -10.59 -4.86
CA THR A 146 13.03 -9.45 -3.96
C THR A 146 14.23 -9.69 -3.05
N GLU A 147 14.64 -10.95 -2.86
CA GLU A 147 15.66 -11.37 -1.89
C GLU A 147 15.32 -10.96 -0.43
N ILE A 148 14.05 -10.63 -0.14
CA ILE A 148 13.58 -10.32 1.20
C ILE A 148 13.45 -11.61 2.01
N GLU A 149 14.10 -11.65 3.18
CA GLU A 149 14.01 -12.81 4.07
C GLU A 149 12.71 -12.80 4.88
N ILE A 150 12.05 -13.95 5.00
CA ILE A 150 10.86 -14.09 5.85
C ILE A 150 11.28 -14.49 7.27
N THR A 151 10.90 -13.67 8.26
CA THR A 151 11.22 -13.89 9.68
C THR A 151 9.98 -14.28 10.48
N ASN A 152 10.18 -14.75 11.72
CA ASN A 152 9.09 -15.09 12.65
C ASN A 152 8.86 -13.98 13.70
N GLU A 153 9.21 -12.74 13.37
CA GLU A 153 8.94 -11.58 14.22
C GLU A 153 7.42 -11.35 14.38
N ASN A 154 7.02 -10.76 15.50
CA ASN A 154 5.62 -10.43 15.74
C ASN A 154 5.17 -9.25 14.89
N TRP A 155 3.99 -9.39 14.27
CA TRP A 155 3.33 -8.35 13.48
C TRP A 155 1.81 -8.63 13.38
N PRO A 156 0.94 -7.60 13.38
CA PRO A 156 1.24 -6.19 13.67
C PRO A 156 1.45 -5.98 15.18
N ASN A 157 2.37 -5.09 15.57
CA ASN A 157 2.57 -4.68 16.97
C ASN A 157 1.85 -3.37 17.26
#